data_AF-A0A522SRP7-F1
#
_entry.id   AF-A0A522SRP7-F1
#
_cell.length_a   1.000
_cell.length_b   1.000
_cell.length_c   1.000
_cell.angle_alpha   90.00
_cell.angle_beta   90.00
_cell.angle_gamma   90.00
#
_symmetry.space_group_name_H-M   'P 1'
#
loop_
_entity.id
_entity.type
_entity.pdbx_description
1 polymer ?
#
loop_
_entity_poly.entity_id
_entity_poly.type
_entity_poly.pdbx_seq_one_letter_code
_entity_poly.pdbx_strand_id
1 'polypeptide(L)'
;MRTLELIVEKQDGHLWGRVEGHPGDFMPTGQGKTMEKLCRNVKDSIEDYVAHEGKKDKFWSKISVNEIHFHVQYDLQAFFHIFSFLNLTEVAKIAGINRSLLNQYTAGIKYPSEATAKKIGDAVHQIAREMGQVSIYA
;
A
#
# COMPACT_ATOMS: atom_id res chain seq x y z
N MET A 1 -11.40 14.65 8.74
CA MET A 1 -10.59 13.50 8.27
C MET A 1 -10.24 13.74 6.81
N ARG A 2 -8.95 13.68 6.47
CA ARG A 2 -8.43 13.85 5.11
C ARG A 2 -7.78 12.55 4.67
N THR A 3 -8.14 12.06 3.49
CA THR A 3 -7.56 10.85 2.91
C THR A 3 -6.40 11.23 2.01
N LEU A 4 -5.25 10.58 2.18
CA LEU A 4 -4.08 10.71 1.31
C LEU A 4 -3.70 9.35 0.74
N GLU A 5 -3.23 9.31 -0.50
CA GLU A 5 -2.77 8.07 -1.11
C GLU A 5 -1.37 7.75 -0.62
N LEU A 6 -1.19 6.57 -0.03
CA LEU A 6 0.11 6.08 0.41
C LEU A 6 0.49 4.89 -0.47
N ILE A 7 1.51 5.06 -1.31
CA ILE A 7 2.08 3.96 -2.09
C ILE A 7 3.13 3.27 -1.22
N VAL A 8 2.97 1.96 -1.04
CA VAL A 8 3.82 1.12 -0.20
C VAL A 8 4.53 0.09 -1.06
N GLU A 9 5.86 0.09 -0.94
CA GLU A 9 6.76 -0.84 -1.60
C GLU A 9 7.57 -1.61 -0.57
N LYS A 10 8.13 -2.75 -0.97
CA LYS A 10 9.04 -3.51 -0.12
C LYS A 10 10.44 -3.51 -0.72
N GLN A 11 11.43 -3.22 0.11
CA GLN A 11 12.84 -3.25 -0.27
C GLN A 11 13.68 -3.62 0.95
N ASP A 12 14.61 -4.56 0.79
CA ASP A 12 15.59 -4.95 1.82
C ASP A 12 14.99 -5.22 3.21
N GLY A 13 13.85 -5.92 3.23
CA GLY A 13 13.15 -6.31 4.47
C GLY A 13 12.42 -5.16 5.18
N HIS A 14 12.34 -3.98 4.55
CA HIS A 14 11.58 -2.83 5.04
C HIS A 14 10.44 -2.51 4.07
N LEU A 15 9.40 -1.90 4.63
CA LEU A 15 8.36 -1.23 3.86
C LEU A 15 8.77 0.22 3.67
N TRP A 16 8.66 0.70 2.45
CA TRP A 16 8.85 2.09 2.07
C TRP A 16 7.50 2.66 1.67
N GLY A 17 7.23 3.89 2.09
CA GLY A 17 5.99 4.57 1.80
C GLY A 17 6.25 5.97 1.27
N ARG A 18 5.52 6.34 0.23
CA ARG A 18 5.45 7.72 -0.27
C ARG A 18 4.01 8.15 -0.43
N VAL A 19 3.73 9.38 -0.06
CA VAL A 19 2.39 9.95 -0.23
C VAL A 19 2.31 10.59 -1.60
N GLU A 20 1.33 10.25 -2.41
CA GLU A 20 1.12 10.83 -3.75
C GLU A 20 -0.29 11.43 -3.91
N GLY A 21 -0.56 12.02 -5.08
CA GLY A 21 -1.90 12.48 -5.44
C GLY A 21 -2.35 13.75 -4.72
N HIS A 22 -1.43 14.56 -4.20
CA HIS A 22 -1.73 15.80 -3.49
C HIS A 22 -1.16 17.05 -4.19
N PRO A 23 -1.71 18.25 -3.94
CA PRO A 23 -1.25 19.50 -4.55
C PRO A 23 -0.15 20.24 -3.76
N GLY A 24 0.28 19.73 -2.60
CA GLY A 24 1.36 20.34 -1.81
C GLY A 24 2.75 20.13 -2.43
N ASP A 25 3.69 21.01 -2.07
CA ASP A 25 5.04 21.07 -2.69
C ASP A 25 6.02 20.06 -2.08
N PHE A 26 5.72 19.56 -0.89
CA PHE A 26 6.49 18.50 -0.23
C PHE A 26 5.93 17.12 -0.56
N MET A 27 6.83 16.15 -0.77
CA MET A 27 6.52 14.74 -1.03
C MET A 27 6.88 13.92 0.22
N PRO A 28 5.93 13.65 1.13
CA PRO A 28 6.21 12.91 2.34
C PRO A 28 6.59 11.48 2.05
N THR A 29 7.65 11.03 2.71
CA THR A 29 8.12 9.64 2.64
C THR A 29 8.38 9.10 4.03
N GLY A 30 8.48 7.78 4.13
CA GLY A 30 8.85 7.08 5.35
C GLY A 30 9.22 5.63 5.07
N GLN A 31 9.81 4.98 6.07
CA GLN A 31 10.09 3.55 6.03
C GLN A 31 9.76 2.89 7.37
N GLY A 32 9.47 1.59 7.38
CA GLY A 32 9.21 0.86 8.62
C GLY A 32 9.21 -0.65 8.41
N LYS A 33 9.46 -1.42 9.48
CA LYS A 33 9.34 -2.88 9.44
C LYS A 33 7.89 -3.37 9.52
N THR A 34 6.97 -2.51 9.96
CA THR A 34 5.53 -2.79 10.02
C THR A 34 4.76 -1.63 9.40
N MET A 35 3.50 -1.88 9.01
CA MET A 35 2.61 -0.83 8.51
C MET A 35 2.39 0.27 9.56
N GLU A 36 2.26 -0.04 10.85
CA GLU A 36 2.09 1.02 11.85
C GLU A 36 3.33 1.91 11.95
N LYS A 37 4.53 1.31 11.92
CA LYS A 37 5.77 2.09 11.97
C LYS A 37 5.98 2.92 10.71
N LEU A 38 5.64 2.38 9.54
CA LEU A 38 5.68 3.11 8.30
C LEU A 38 4.75 4.32 8.34
N CYS A 39 3.47 4.10 8.66
CA CYS A 39 2.47 5.17 8.74
C CYS A 39 2.86 6.25 9.76
N ARG A 40 3.43 5.86 10.91
CA ARG A 40 3.96 6.81 11.89
C ARG A 40 5.08 7.65 11.29
N ASN A 41 6.09 7.03 10.71
CA ASN A 41 7.23 7.75 10.15
C ASN A 41 6.85 8.68 8.98
N VAL A 42 5.82 8.34 8.20
CA VAL A 42 5.26 9.24 7.17
C VAL A 42 4.52 10.42 7.82
N LYS A 43 3.81 10.22 8.92
CA LYS A 43 3.17 11.32 9.67
C LYS A 43 4.22 12.23 10.31
N ASP A 44 5.24 11.66 10.93
CA ASP A 44 6.36 12.39 11.51
C ASP A 44 7.02 13.30 10.44
N SER A 45 7.25 12.79 9.22
CA SER A 45 7.85 13.60 8.14
C SER A 45 6.94 14.76 7.67
N ILE A 46 5.62 14.61 7.75
CA ILE A 46 4.67 15.70 7.48
C ILE A 46 4.72 16.75 8.60
N GLU A 47 4.72 16.34 9.87
CA GLU A 47 4.82 17.25 11.01
C GLU A 47 6.11 18.07 10.98
N ASP A 48 7.24 17.40 10.75
CA ASP A 48 8.55 18.02 10.63
C ASP A 48 8.57 19.05 9.50
N TYR A 49 8.06 18.68 8.31
CA TYR A 49 7.99 19.61 7.18
C TYR A 49 7.15 20.85 7.53
N VAL A 50 5.94 20.67 8.07
CA VAL A 50 5.04 21.79 8.42
C VAL A 50 5.66 22.70 9.49
N ALA A 51 6.38 22.13 10.46
CA ALA A 51 7.01 22.88 11.54
C ALA A 51 8.17 23.76 11.07
N HIS A 52 8.93 23.31 10.07
CA HIS A 52 10.21 23.94 9.68
C HIS A 52 10.16 24.69 8.34
N GLU A 53 9.50 24.14 7.33
CA GLU A 53 9.59 24.61 5.93
C GLU A 53 8.22 24.94 5.33
N GLY A 54 7.21 24.11 5.64
CA GLY A 54 5.88 24.11 5.06
C GLY A 54 4.92 25.18 5.57
N LYS A 55 5.37 26.15 6.38
CA LYS A 55 4.48 27.19 6.96
C LYS A 55 3.74 28.01 5.91
N LYS A 56 4.32 28.16 4.71
CA LYS A 56 3.71 28.87 3.56
C LYS A 56 3.08 27.94 2.53
N ASP A 57 3.25 26.62 2.68
CA ASP A 57 2.63 25.65 1.79
C ASP A 57 1.10 25.68 2.01
N LYS A 58 0.34 25.94 0.94
CA LYS A 58 -1.12 26.13 1.03
C LYS A 58 -1.89 24.86 1.39
N PHE A 59 -1.28 23.70 1.15
CA PHE A 59 -1.85 22.39 1.40
C PHE A 59 -1.40 21.83 2.75
N TRP A 60 -0.09 21.70 2.96
CA TRP A 60 0.49 21.04 4.13
C TRP A 60 0.32 21.85 5.43
N SER A 61 0.42 23.18 5.39
CA SER A 61 0.22 24.01 6.59
C SER A 61 -1.18 23.90 7.22
N LYS A 62 -2.15 23.35 6.48
CA LYS A 62 -3.55 23.17 6.92
C LYS A 62 -3.85 21.74 7.34
N ILE A 63 -2.87 20.85 7.33
CA ILE A 63 -3.06 19.44 7.63
C ILE A 63 -2.60 19.17 9.06
N SER A 64 -3.49 18.55 9.85
CA SER A 64 -3.12 17.89 11.09
C SER A 64 -2.95 16.39 10.84
N VAL A 65 -1.82 15.80 11.24
CA VAL A 65 -1.52 14.39 10.99
C VAL A 65 -2.44 13.42 11.73
N ASN A 66 -3.07 13.88 12.81
CA ASN A 66 -4.10 13.13 13.53
C ASN A 66 -5.38 12.96 12.70
N GLU A 67 -5.62 13.83 11.71
CA GLU A 67 -6.77 13.75 10.83
C GLU A 67 -6.49 13.02 9.51
N ILE A 68 -5.23 12.58 9.30
CA ILE A 68 -4.83 11.85 8.11
C ILE A 68 -5.23 10.38 8.22
N HIS A 69 -5.98 9.94 7.22
CA HIS A 69 -6.18 8.54 6.89
C HIS A 69 -5.44 8.21 5.59
N PHE A 70 -4.72 7.09 5.55
CA PHE A 70 -4.04 6.66 4.33
C PHE A 70 -4.91 5.68 3.56
N HIS A 71 -5.21 6.01 2.31
CA HIS A 71 -5.67 5.03 1.33
C HIS A 71 -4.43 4.35 0.75
N VAL A 72 -4.19 3.10 1.17
CA VAL A 72 -2.92 2.43 0.89
C VAL A 72 -2.99 1.67 -0.42
N GLN A 73 -2.03 1.93 -1.30
CA GLN A 73 -1.76 1.15 -2.49
C GLN A 73 -0.46 0.39 -2.28
N TYR A 74 -0.41 -0.88 -2.65
CA TYR A 74 0.76 -1.72 -2.49
C TYR A 74 1.32 -2.11 -3.85
N ASP A 75 2.65 -2.16 -3.97
CA ASP A 75 3.23 -3.03 -4.99
C ASP A 75 2.96 -4.51 -4.64
N LEU A 76 3.17 -5.42 -5.60
CA LEU A 76 2.88 -6.83 -5.36
C LEU A 76 3.81 -7.46 -4.32
N GLN A 77 5.03 -6.97 -4.17
CA GLN A 77 5.99 -7.54 -3.22
C GLN A 77 5.57 -7.22 -1.77
N ALA A 78 5.22 -5.97 -1.50
CA ALA A 78 4.69 -5.50 -0.22
C ALA A 78 3.33 -6.15 0.08
N PHE A 79 2.43 -6.19 -0.91
CA PHE A 79 1.12 -6.80 -0.75
C PHE A 79 1.23 -8.25 -0.26
N PHE A 80 1.95 -9.12 -0.98
CA PHE A 80 2.07 -10.53 -0.60
C PHE A 80 3.00 -10.77 0.60
N HIS A 81 3.80 -9.78 0.99
CA HIS A 81 4.50 -9.83 2.27
C HIS A 81 3.54 -9.61 3.44
N ILE A 82 2.69 -8.58 3.37
CA ILE A 82 1.68 -8.26 4.40
C ILE A 82 0.61 -9.34 4.46
N PHE A 83 0.08 -9.75 3.30
CA PHE A 83 -0.99 -10.74 3.18
C PHE A 83 -0.43 -12.13 2.85
N SER A 84 0.67 -12.51 3.51
CA SER A 84 1.39 -13.78 3.29
C SER A 84 0.55 -15.04 3.55
N PHE A 85 -0.60 -14.90 4.22
CA PHE A 85 -1.56 -15.97 4.43
C PHE A 85 -2.41 -16.29 3.18
N LEU A 86 -2.40 -15.45 2.15
CA LEU A 86 -3.16 -15.69 0.94
C LEU A 86 -2.59 -16.87 0.15
N ASN A 87 -3.47 -17.76 -0.27
CA ASN A 87 -3.08 -18.86 -1.15
C ASN A 87 -2.83 -18.32 -2.57
N LEU A 88 -1.55 -18.10 -2.87
CA LEU A 88 -1.13 -17.60 -4.18
C LEU A 88 -1.52 -18.51 -5.36
N THR A 89 -1.79 -19.80 -5.13
CA THR A 89 -2.27 -20.71 -6.20
C THR A 89 -3.68 -20.33 -6.64
N GLU A 90 -4.58 -20.12 -5.69
CA GLU A 90 -5.95 -19.68 -6.01
C GLU A 90 -5.96 -18.26 -6.57
N VAL A 91 -5.13 -17.35 -6.06
CA VAL A 91 -5.01 -16.00 -6.62
C VAL A 91 -4.59 -16.05 -8.10
N ALA A 92 -3.56 -16.84 -8.44
CA ALA A 92 -3.10 -16.97 -9.83
C ALA A 92 -4.19 -17.54 -10.74
N LYS A 93 -4.92 -18.54 -10.26
CA LYS A 93 -6.02 -19.19 -10.98
C LYS A 93 -7.17 -18.21 -11.26
N ILE A 94 -7.65 -17.49 -10.25
CA ILE A 94 -8.74 -16.51 -10.40
C ILE A 94 -8.29 -15.33 -11.28
N ALA A 95 -7.06 -14.84 -11.11
CA ALA A 95 -6.51 -13.76 -11.93
C ALA A 95 -6.24 -14.18 -13.38
N GLY A 96 -6.28 -15.48 -13.70
CA GLY A 96 -5.96 -16.01 -15.02
C GLY A 96 -4.52 -15.77 -15.43
N ILE A 97 -3.57 -15.86 -14.49
CA ILE A 97 -2.14 -15.67 -14.74
C ILE A 97 -1.33 -16.92 -14.40
N ASN A 98 -0.14 -17.02 -14.98
CA ASN A 98 0.77 -18.12 -14.68
C ASN A 98 1.25 -18.03 -13.21
N ARG A 99 1.16 -19.16 -12.48
CA ARG A 99 1.59 -19.26 -11.07
C ARG A 99 3.06 -18.88 -10.83
N SER A 100 3.94 -19.32 -11.72
CA SER A 100 5.37 -19.00 -11.67
C SER A 100 5.60 -17.50 -11.90
N LEU A 101 4.83 -16.89 -12.79
CA LEU A 101 4.88 -15.44 -13.02
C LEU A 101 4.44 -14.66 -11.77
N LEU A 102 3.36 -15.09 -11.09
CA LEU A 102 2.96 -14.48 -9.82
C LEU A 102 4.05 -14.60 -8.75
N ASN A 103 4.69 -15.77 -8.63
CA ASN A 103 5.82 -15.95 -7.71
C ASN A 103 7.00 -15.02 -8.03
N GLN A 104 7.28 -14.76 -9.31
CA GLN A 104 8.33 -13.80 -9.71
C GLN A 104 7.97 -12.38 -9.28
N TYR A 105 6.69 -12.00 -9.33
CA TYR A 105 6.24 -10.70 -8.83
C TYR A 105 6.35 -10.60 -7.30
N THR A 106 5.91 -11.62 -6.56
CA THR A 106 5.97 -11.62 -5.09
C THR A 106 7.41 -11.63 -4.56
N ALA A 107 8.35 -12.15 -5.37
CA ALA A 107 9.77 -12.13 -5.05
C ALA A 107 10.47 -10.82 -5.46
N GLY A 108 9.81 -9.92 -6.21
CA GLY A 108 10.44 -8.71 -6.78
C GLY A 108 11.42 -8.99 -7.92
N ILE A 109 11.31 -10.15 -8.57
CA ILE A 109 12.15 -10.54 -9.72
C ILE A 109 11.63 -9.90 -11.01
N LYS A 110 10.30 -9.75 -11.12
CA LYS A 110 9.64 -9.08 -12.24
C LYS A 110 8.60 -8.09 -11.71
N TYR A 111 8.20 -7.17 -12.57
CA TYR A 111 7.16 -6.19 -12.30
C TYR A 111 5.97 -6.42 -13.24
N PRO A 112 4.73 -6.41 -12.73
CA PRO A 112 3.53 -6.57 -13.55
C PRO A 112 3.29 -5.33 -14.40
N SER A 113 2.62 -5.51 -15.56
CA SER A 113 1.96 -4.38 -16.23
C SER A 113 0.74 -3.94 -15.43
N GLU A 114 0.25 -2.71 -15.65
CA GLU A 114 -0.98 -2.20 -15.02
C GLU A 114 -2.16 -3.16 -15.22
N ALA A 115 -2.37 -3.66 -16.45
CA ALA A 115 -3.42 -4.63 -16.74
C ALA A 115 -3.28 -5.94 -15.94
N THR A 116 -2.04 -6.38 -15.68
CA THR A 116 -1.77 -7.60 -14.90
C THR A 116 -1.96 -7.35 -13.40
N ALA A 117 -1.48 -6.21 -12.90
CA ALA A 117 -1.72 -5.78 -11.52
C ALA A 117 -3.23 -5.67 -11.23
N LYS A 118 -4.00 -5.11 -12.17
CA LYS A 118 -5.45 -5.03 -12.06
C LYS A 118 -6.11 -6.41 -11.96
N LYS A 119 -5.73 -7.38 -12.80
CA LYS A 119 -6.25 -8.76 -12.72
C LYS A 119 -5.99 -9.39 -11.35
N ILE A 120 -4.79 -9.19 -10.80
CA ILE A 120 -4.43 -9.70 -9.47
C ILE A 120 -5.27 -9.01 -8.39
N GLY A 121 -5.42 -7.68 -8.45
CA GLY A 121 -6.27 -6.93 -7.53
C GLY A 121 -7.73 -7.35 -7.59
N ASP A 122 -8.29 -7.54 -8.78
CA ASP A 122 -9.67 -8.01 -8.98
C ASP A 122 -9.87 -9.41 -8.37
N ALA A 123 -8.88 -10.32 -8.54
CA ALA A 123 -8.90 -11.66 -7.95
C ALA A 123 -8.85 -11.63 -6.41
N VAL A 124 -7.98 -10.79 -5.82
CA VAL A 124 -7.92 -10.57 -4.37
C VAL A 124 -9.26 -10.04 -3.85
N HIS A 125 -9.85 -9.04 -4.51
CA HIS A 125 -11.14 -8.50 -4.11
C HIS A 125 -12.27 -9.53 -4.24
N GLN A 126 -12.21 -10.42 -5.23
CA GLN A 126 -13.16 -11.52 -5.35
C GLN A 126 -13.06 -12.47 -4.14
N ILE A 127 -11.86 -12.94 -3.81
CA ILE A 127 -11.63 -13.80 -2.64
C ILE A 127 -12.15 -13.13 -1.36
N ALA A 128 -11.84 -11.85 -1.16
CA ALA A 128 -12.28 -11.12 0.02
C ALA A 128 -13.81 -11.02 0.12
N ARG A 129 -14.51 -10.79 -1.01
CA ARG A 129 -15.98 -10.76 -1.05
C ARG A 129 -16.59 -12.13 -0.75
N GLU A 130 -16.06 -13.19 -1.35
CA GLU A 130 -16.53 -14.56 -1.12
C GLU A 130 -16.35 -14.96 0.36
N MET A 131 -15.19 -14.66 0.95
CA MET A 131 -14.93 -14.89 2.37
C MET A 131 -15.85 -14.09 3.30
N GLY A 132 -16.26 -12.87 2.91
CA GLY A 132 -17.15 -12.03 3.71
C GLY A 132 -18.60 -12.51 3.76
N GLN A 133 -18.99 -13.45 2.90
CA GLN A 133 -20.38 -13.91 2.75
C GLN A 133 -20.68 -15.23 3.46
N VAL A 134 -19.67 -15.88 4.05
CA VAL A 134 -19.83 -17.22 4.64
C VAL A 134 -20.14 -17.17 6.14
N SER A 135 -20.84 -18.19 6.62
CA SER A 135 -21.00 -18.50 8.05
C SER A 135 -20.60 -19.95 8.25
N ILE A 136 -19.83 -20.23 9.31
CA ILE A 136 -19.37 -21.58 9.62
C ILE A 136 -20.27 -22.15 10.71
N TYR A 137 -20.84 -23.31 10.46
CA TYR A 137 -21.61 -24.09 11.43
C TYR A 137 -20.81 -25.35 11.81
N ALA A 138 -20.93 -25.80 13.06
CA ALA A 138 -20.25 -26.98 13.60
C ALA A 138 -21.26 -27.95 14.22
#